data_AF-Q1L5W1-F1
#
_entry.id   AF-Q1L5W1-F1
#
_cell.length_a   1.000
_cell.length_b   1.000
_cell.length_c   1.000
_cell.angle_alpha   90.00
_cell.angle_beta   90.00
_cell.angle_gamma   90.00
#
_symmetry.space_group_name_H-M   'P 1'
#
loop_
_entity.id
_entity.type
_entity.pdbx_description
1 polymer ?
#
loop_
_entity_poly.entity_id
_entity_poly.type
_entity_poly.pdbx_seq_one_letter_code
_entity_poly.pdbx_strand_id
1 'polypeptide(L)'
;FKHAIAYDNNHRQDFHTIVPKHIPEELYWVEEELQIFKTLQEERRLREEAMRAKAEKTARMEAETKERTMKSFLLSQKHIVYTEPLDVQAGSSVTVYYNPANTVLNGKPEIWFRCSFNRWTHRLGPLPPQKMLPAENGTHVKATVKVPLDAYMMDFVFSEREDGGIFDNKSGMDYHIPVFGGVAKEPPMHIVHIAVEMAPIAKVGGLGDVVTSLSRAVQDLNHNVDIILPKYDCLKMNQVKDFQFHKSYFWGGTEIKVWFGKVEES
;
A
#
# COMPACT_ATOMS: atom_id res chain seq x y z
N PHE A 1 50.00 30.82 11.97
CA PHE A 1 50.81 30.88 10.74
C PHE A 1 51.93 31.90 10.94
N LYS A 2 53.19 31.52 10.67
CA LYS A 2 54.38 32.37 10.87
C LYS A 2 54.40 33.46 9.78
N HIS A 3 54.41 34.73 10.17
CA HIS A 3 54.62 35.83 9.22
C HIS A 3 56.07 35.78 8.71
N ALA A 4 56.24 35.60 7.40
CA ALA A 4 57.51 35.87 6.75
C ALA A 4 57.76 37.38 6.79
N ILE A 5 58.93 37.82 7.27
CA ILE A 5 59.27 39.24 7.47
C ILE A 5 60.19 39.76 6.34
N ALA A 6 60.64 38.87 5.46
CA ALA A 6 61.45 39.21 4.29
C ALA A 6 60.84 38.57 3.04
N TYR A 7 60.35 39.41 2.13
CA TYR A 7 59.94 39.02 0.78
C TYR A 7 60.89 39.74 -0.17
N ASP A 8 61.65 38.97 -0.96
CA ASP A 8 62.45 39.52 -2.04
C ASP A 8 61.53 39.75 -3.25
N ASN A 9 61.20 41.01 -3.52
CA ASN A 9 60.31 41.41 -4.60
C ASN A 9 61.06 41.98 -5.81
N ASN A 10 62.34 41.66 -5.98
CA ASN A 10 63.16 42.16 -7.08
C ASN A 10 63.08 43.69 -7.21
N HIS A 11 63.32 44.43 -6.12
CA HIS A 11 63.23 45.90 -6.09
C HIS A 11 61.90 46.48 -6.63
N ARG A 12 60.76 45.83 -6.35
CA ARG A 12 59.40 46.15 -6.86
C ARG A 12 59.19 45.87 -8.35
N GLN A 13 60.02 45.04 -8.98
CA GLN A 13 59.85 44.70 -10.39
C GLN A 13 59.12 43.38 -10.64
N ASP A 14 58.78 42.62 -9.58
CA ASP A 14 58.12 41.30 -9.63
C ASP A 14 58.85 40.28 -10.54
N PHE A 15 58.84 39.00 -10.17
CA PHE A 15 59.40 37.96 -11.03
C PHE A 15 58.42 37.67 -12.18
N HIS A 16 58.67 38.28 -13.34
CA HIS A 16 57.88 38.05 -14.54
C HIS A 16 58.48 36.89 -15.34
N THR A 17 57.69 35.83 -15.55
CA THR A 17 57.99 34.77 -16.52
C THR A 17 57.09 34.98 -17.73
N ILE A 18 57.66 34.93 -18.94
CA ILE A 18 56.88 34.98 -20.18
C ILE A 18 56.07 33.69 -20.28
N VAL A 19 54.74 33.79 -20.21
CA VAL A 19 53.83 32.68 -20.51
C VAL A 19 53.67 32.63 -22.04
N PRO A 20 54.29 31.68 -22.77
CA PRO A 20 54.45 31.79 -24.23
C PRO A 20 53.17 31.55 -25.04
N LYS A 21 52.04 31.27 -24.38
CA LYS A 21 50.74 31.00 -25.01
C LYS A 21 49.64 31.62 -24.16
N HIS A 22 49.24 32.85 -24.49
CA HIS A 22 48.10 33.52 -23.87
C HIS A 22 46.83 33.11 -24.61
N ILE A 23 46.06 32.19 -24.05
CA ILE A 23 44.67 31.97 -24.49
C ILE A 23 43.87 33.17 -23.97
N PRO A 24 43.11 33.89 -24.82
CA PRO A 24 42.22 34.95 -24.36
C PRO A 24 41.34 34.47 -23.20
N GLU A 25 41.26 35.24 -22.13
CA GLU A 25 40.55 34.87 -20.88
C GLU A 25 39.10 34.45 -21.15
N GLU A 26 38.41 35.11 -22.10
CA GLU A 26 37.06 34.74 -22.55
C GLU A 26 36.99 33.33 -23.18
N LEU A 27 38.00 32.93 -23.95
CA LEU A 27 38.05 31.59 -24.56
C LEU A 27 38.32 30.50 -23.51
N TYR A 28 39.15 30.81 -22.51
CA TYR A 28 39.41 29.91 -21.37
C TYR A 28 38.13 29.66 -20.56
N TRP A 29 37.40 30.71 -20.21
CA TRP A 29 36.15 30.58 -19.44
C TRP A 29 35.06 29.83 -20.23
N VAL A 30 34.92 30.07 -21.54
CA VAL A 30 33.98 29.33 -22.40
C VAL A 30 34.34 27.84 -22.48
N GLU A 31 35.63 27.50 -22.56
CA GLU A 31 36.09 26.11 -22.55
C GLU A 31 35.81 25.44 -21.19
N GLU A 32 36.10 26.11 -20.07
CA GLU A 32 35.78 25.60 -18.72
C GLU A 32 34.28 25.43 -18.51
N GLU A 33 33.46 26.41 -18.88
CA GLU A 33 32.00 26.33 -18.77
C GLU A 33 31.45 25.14 -19.56
N LEU A 34 31.96 24.88 -20.76
CA LEU A 34 31.56 23.73 -21.58
C LEU A 34 31.97 22.41 -20.92
N GLN A 35 33.14 22.32 -20.28
CA GLN A 35 33.57 21.13 -19.55
C GLN A 35 32.72 20.88 -18.30
N ILE A 36 32.42 21.94 -17.54
CA ILE A 36 31.54 21.89 -16.37
C ILE A 36 30.14 21.45 -16.80
N PHE A 37 29.58 22.04 -17.86
CA PHE A 37 28.28 21.68 -18.39
C PHE A 37 28.20 20.22 -18.81
N LYS A 38 29.20 19.72 -19.57
CA LYS A 38 29.29 18.30 -19.96
C LYS A 38 29.37 17.37 -18.75
N THR A 39 30.17 17.72 -17.74
CA THR A 39 30.32 16.94 -16.51
C THR A 39 29.01 16.89 -15.73
N LEU A 40 28.31 18.01 -15.58
CA LEU A 40 27.01 18.09 -14.92
C LEU A 40 25.92 17.30 -15.67
N GLN A 41 25.93 17.32 -17.01
CA GLN A 41 25.01 16.52 -17.81
C GLN A 41 25.25 15.02 -17.63
N GLU A 42 26.51 14.60 -17.65
CA GLU A 42 26.90 13.21 -17.44
C GLU A 42 26.54 12.74 -16.03
N GLU A 43 26.79 13.57 -15.02
CA GLU A 43 26.42 13.28 -13.63
C GLU A 43 24.89 13.14 -13.45
N ARG A 44 24.10 14.03 -14.08
CA ARG A 44 22.64 13.91 -14.08
C ARG A 44 22.18 12.60 -14.74
N ARG A 45 22.75 12.25 -15.89
CA ARG A 45 22.45 10.99 -16.59
C ARG A 45 22.75 9.79 -15.68
N LEU A 46 23.93 9.73 -15.09
CA LEU A 46 24.33 8.65 -14.18
C LEU A 46 23.42 8.58 -12.94
N ARG A 47 23.04 9.73 -12.36
CA ARG A 47 22.10 9.79 -11.22
C ARG A 47 20.71 9.29 -11.62
N GLU A 48 20.20 9.70 -12.78
CA GLU A 48 18.91 9.24 -13.30
C GLU A 48 18.91 7.74 -13.59
N GLU A 49 19.96 7.22 -14.21
CA GLU A 49 20.13 5.78 -14.46
C GLU A 49 20.22 5.00 -13.14
N ALA A 50 20.98 5.49 -12.16
CA ALA A 50 21.07 4.88 -10.84
C ALA A 50 19.72 4.91 -10.10
N MET A 51 18.96 6.00 -10.19
CA MET A 51 17.61 6.10 -9.62
C MET A 51 16.64 5.12 -10.29
N ARG A 52 16.66 5.01 -11.63
CA ARG A 52 15.83 4.06 -12.37
C ARG A 52 16.18 2.61 -12.03
N ALA A 53 17.48 2.27 -12.03
CA ALA A 53 17.95 0.93 -11.68
C ALA A 53 17.61 0.57 -10.21
N LYS A 54 17.69 1.53 -9.29
CA LYS A 54 17.27 1.34 -7.90
C LYS A 54 15.75 1.14 -7.82
N ALA A 55 14.96 1.98 -8.49
CA ALA A 55 13.51 1.87 -8.52
C ALA A 55 13.04 0.53 -9.11
N GLU A 56 13.65 0.07 -10.20
CA GLU A 56 13.34 -1.22 -10.82
C GLU A 56 13.66 -2.40 -9.89
N LYS A 57 14.82 -2.36 -9.21
CA LYS A 57 15.19 -3.38 -8.21
C LYS A 57 14.22 -3.39 -7.04
N THR A 58 13.85 -2.22 -6.52
CA THR A 58 12.87 -2.09 -5.44
C THR A 58 11.51 -2.65 -5.87
N ALA A 59 10.99 -2.23 -7.03
CA ALA A 59 9.71 -2.70 -7.56
C ALA A 59 9.69 -4.22 -7.76
N ARG A 60 10.78 -4.80 -8.26
CA ARG A 60 10.90 -6.26 -8.41
C ARG A 60 10.88 -6.99 -7.07
N MET A 61 11.64 -6.50 -6.09
CA MET A 61 11.69 -7.08 -4.74
C MET A 61 10.34 -6.98 -4.03
N GLU A 62 9.64 -5.86 -4.18
CA GLU A 62 8.28 -5.65 -3.67
C GLU A 62 7.29 -6.60 -4.31
N ALA A 63 7.33 -6.78 -5.64
CA ALA A 63 6.47 -7.71 -6.35
C ALA A 63 6.70 -9.16 -5.88
N GLU A 64 7.95 -9.60 -5.76
CA GLU A 64 8.31 -10.94 -5.26
C GLU A 64 7.85 -11.15 -3.81
N THR A 65 8.07 -10.16 -2.95
CA THR A 65 7.66 -10.21 -1.53
C THR A 65 6.13 -10.25 -1.41
N LYS A 66 5.41 -9.49 -2.24
CA LYS A 66 3.95 -9.49 -2.30
C LYS A 66 3.41 -10.85 -2.75
N GLU A 67 3.99 -11.43 -3.79
CA GLU A 67 3.61 -12.77 -4.27
C GLU A 67 3.85 -13.84 -3.19
N ARG A 68 5.03 -13.84 -2.56
CA ARG A 68 5.39 -14.80 -1.52
C ARG A 68 4.47 -14.68 -0.29
N THR A 69 4.22 -13.46 0.16
CA THR A 69 3.31 -13.18 1.28
C THR A 69 1.90 -13.64 0.95
N MET A 70 1.41 -13.36 -0.26
CA MET A 70 0.09 -13.80 -0.71
C MET A 70 -0.03 -15.33 -0.73
N LYS A 71 0.95 -16.03 -1.31
CA LYS A 71 0.97 -17.50 -1.31
C LYS A 71 0.99 -18.07 0.11
N SER A 72 1.79 -17.48 0.99
CA SER A 72 1.83 -17.87 2.41
C SER A 72 0.48 -17.64 3.10
N PHE A 73 -0.20 -16.53 2.79
CA PHE A 73 -1.53 -16.23 3.31
C PHE A 73 -2.55 -17.29 2.88
N LEU A 74 -2.64 -17.60 1.58
CA LEU A 74 -3.56 -18.61 1.06
C LEU A 74 -3.28 -20.01 1.65
N LEU A 75 -2.00 -20.37 1.79
CA LEU A 75 -1.61 -21.65 2.39
C LEU A 75 -1.90 -21.71 3.90
N SER A 76 -1.81 -20.59 4.62
CA SER A 76 -2.09 -20.55 6.06
C SER A 76 -3.55 -20.92 6.37
N GLN A 77 -4.47 -20.61 5.45
CA GLN A 77 -5.90 -20.88 5.61
C GLN A 77 -6.31 -22.31 5.18
N LYS A 78 -5.39 -23.08 4.57
CA LYS A 78 -5.65 -24.38 3.94
C LYS A 78 -6.29 -25.43 4.85
N HIS A 79 -6.05 -25.34 6.16
CA HIS A 79 -6.64 -26.25 7.14
C HIS A 79 -8.16 -26.04 7.33
N ILE A 80 -8.68 -24.88 6.92
CA ILE A 80 -10.13 -24.56 6.91
C ILE A 80 -10.64 -24.52 5.48
N VAL A 81 -9.97 -23.76 4.61
CA VAL A 81 -10.41 -23.55 3.23
C VAL A 81 -9.24 -23.38 2.27
N TYR A 82 -9.35 -23.94 1.06
CA TYR A 82 -8.42 -23.67 -0.04
C TYR A 82 -9.11 -23.82 -1.39
N THR A 83 -8.45 -23.33 -2.45
CA THR A 83 -8.94 -23.42 -3.83
C THR A 83 -8.04 -24.25 -4.71
N GLU A 84 -8.65 -24.81 -5.76
CA GLU A 84 -7.97 -25.44 -6.88
C GLU A 84 -8.51 -24.89 -8.20
N PRO A 85 -7.68 -24.18 -9.00
CA PRO A 85 -6.28 -23.82 -8.72
C PRO A 85 -6.13 -22.88 -7.51
N LEU A 86 -4.93 -22.85 -6.92
CA LEU A 86 -4.61 -21.95 -5.78
C LEU A 86 -4.74 -20.49 -6.20
N ASP A 87 -4.19 -20.14 -7.37
CA ASP A 87 -4.30 -18.82 -7.96
C ASP A 87 -5.58 -18.76 -8.81
N VAL A 88 -6.61 -18.11 -8.27
CA VAL A 88 -7.92 -18.00 -8.91
C VAL A 88 -7.85 -17.02 -10.09
N GLN A 89 -8.19 -17.48 -11.29
CA GLN A 89 -8.15 -16.67 -12.52
C GLN A 89 -9.57 -16.29 -12.96
N ALA A 90 -9.75 -15.04 -13.34
CA ALA A 90 -10.97 -14.55 -13.97
C ALA A 90 -11.28 -15.30 -15.27
N GLY A 91 -12.55 -15.54 -15.54
CA GLY A 91 -13.01 -16.31 -16.71
C GLY A 91 -12.81 -17.83 -16.62
N SER A 92 -12.16 -18.32 -15.56
CA SER A 92 -11.92 -19.75 -15.33
C SER A 92 -12.88 -20.33 -14.29
N SER A 93 -12.91 -21.66 -14.18
CA SER A 93 -13.58 -22.34 -13.06
C SER A 93 -12.61 -22.54 -11.90
N VAL A 94 -13.10 -22.39 -10.68
CA VAL A 94 -12.36 -22.69 -9.45
C VAL A 94 -13.18 -23.63 -8.57
N THR A 95 -12.50 -24.59 -7.95
CA THR A 95 -13.08 -25.47 -6.93
C THR A 95 -12.65 -25.00 -5.56
N VAL A 96 -13.63 -24.73 -4.68
CA VAL A 96 -13.40 -24.36 -3.27
C VAL A 96 -13.55 -25.61 -2.43
N TYR A 97 -12.53 -25.94 -1.64
CA TYR A 97 -12.53 -27.01 -0.65
C TYR A 97 -12.64 -26.42 0.74
N TYR A 98 -13.53 -26.98 1.56
CA TYR A 98 -13.82 -26.51 2.90
C TYR A 98 -13.84 -27.68 3.89
N ASN A 99 -13.22 -27.50 5.05
CA ASN A 99 -13.18 -28.48 6.13
C ASN A 99 -14.12 -28.06 7.26
N PRO A 100 -15.36 -28.58 7.32
CA PRO A 100 -16.32 -28.21 8.36
C PRO A 100 -15.86 -28.62 9.76
N ALA A 101 -15.01 -29.65 9.91
CA ALA A 101 -14.58 -30.16 11.21
C ALA A 101 -13.79 -29.12 12.04
N ASN A 102 -13.18 -28.14 11.38
CA ASN A 102 -12.38 -27.08 12.01
C ASN A 102 -13.17 -25.78 12.23
N THR A 103 -14.50 -25.82 12.17
CA THR A 103 -15.36 -24.62 12.13
C THR A 103 -16.63 -24.78 12.97
N VAL A 104 -17.44 -23.72 13.02
CA VAL A 104 -18.78 -23.71 13.64
C VAL A 104 -19.78 -24.64 12.94
N LEU A 105 -19.45 -25.13 11.74
CA LEU A 105 -20.28 -26.07 10.98
C LEU A 105 -19.87 -27.54 11.18
N ASN A 106 -19.05 -27.84 12.19
CA ASN A 106 -18.68 -29.22 12.52
C ASN A 106 -19.93 -30.06 12.87
N GLY A 107 -20.01 -31.26 12.31
CA GLY A 107 -21.11 -32.20 12.53
C GLY A 107 -22.43 -31.84 11.84
N LYS A 108 -22.47 -30.77 11.02
CA LYS A 108 -23.67 -30.41 10.26
C LYS A 108 -23.92 -31.39 9.11
N PRO A 109 -25.19 -31.76 8.85
CA PRO A 109 -25.54 -32.77 7.85
C PRO A 109 -25.32 -32.27 6.42
N GLU A 110 -25.45 -30.96 6.23
CA GLU A 110 -25.24 -30.30 4.96
C GLU A 110 -24.39 -29.05 5.16
N ILE A 111 -23.66 -28.70 4.10
CA ILE A 111 -22.88 -27.48 4.01
C ILE A 111 -23.25 -26.84 2.68
N TRP A 112 -23.58 -25.56 2.72
CA TRP A 112 -23.97 -24.77 1.56
C TRP A 112 -22.96 -23.65 1.35
N PHE A 113 -22.50 -23.52 0.11
CA PHE A 113 -21.57 -22.51 -0.35
C PHE A 113 -22.32 -21.31 -0.88
N ARG A 114 -22.01 -20.12 -0.36
CA ARG A 114 -22.57 -18.86 -0.83
C ARG A 114 -21.44 -17.97 -1.28
N CYS A 115 -21.51 -17.55 -2.54
CA CYS A 115 -20.40 -16.86 -3.18
C CYS A 115 -20.92 -15.64 -3.93
N SER A 116 -20.17 -14.57 -3.86
CA SER A 116 -20.25 -13.43 -4.75
C SER A 116 -18.85 -13.03 -5.16
N PHE A 117 -18.75 -11.92 -5.88
CA PHE A 117 -17.49 -11.35 -6.34
C PHE A 117 -17.45 -9.87 -5.99
N ASN A 118 -16.25 -9.30 -6.04
CA ASN A 118 -16.01 -7.87 -5.91
C ASN A 118 -16.61 -7.28 -4.61
N ARG A 119 -16.26 -7.88 -3.46
CA ARG A 119 -16.72 -7.48 -2.12
C ARG A 119 -18.24 -7.54 -1.99
N TRP A 120 -18.85 -8.61 -2.49
CA TRP A 120 -20.31 -8.80 -2.55
C TRP A 120 -21.08 -7.77 -3.42
N THR A 121 -20.39 -6.94 -4.20
CA THR A 121 -21.01 -5.86 -5.00
C THR A 121 -21.01 -6.13 -6.51
N HIS A 122 -20.62 -7.33 -6.94
CA HIS A 122 -20.63 -7.67 -8.37
C HIS A 122 -22.03 -7.50 -9.00
N ARG A 123 -22.09 -6.98 -10.22
CA ARG A 123 -23.34 -6.62 -10.92
C ARG A 123 -24.33 -7.77 -11.11
N LEU A 124 -23.85 -9.02 -11.15
CA LEU A 124 -24.69 -10.21 -11.27
C LEU A 124 -25.28 -10.66 -9.92
N GLY A 125 -24.94 -9.98 -8.83
CA GLY A 125 -25.31 -10.38 -7.48
C GLY A 125 -24.59 -11.64 -7.00
N PRO A 126 -24.96 -12.14 -5.81
CA PRO A 126 -24.51 -13.43 -5.31
C PRO A 126 -24.98 -14.57 -6.21
N LEU A 127 -24.15 -15.60 -6.33
CA LEU A 127 -24.54 -16.85 -6.96
C LEU A 127 -25.64 -17.53 -6.13
N PRO A 128 -26.53 -18.32 -6.75
CA PRO A 128 -27.44 -19.19 -6.02
C PRO A 128 -26.66 -20.06 -5.02
N PRO A 129 -27.17 -20.29 -3.81
CA PRO A 129 -26.51 -21.18 -2.84
C PRO A 129 -26.26 -22.56 -3.46
N GLN A 130 -25.06 -23.10 -3.27
CA GLN A 130 -24.68 -24.40 -3.84
C GLN A 130 -24.41 -25.38 -2.71
N LYS A 131 -25.10 -26.53 -2.72
CA LYS A 131 -24.79 -27.61 -1.79
C LYS A 131 -23.38 -28.11 -2.06
N MET A 132 -22.54 -28.16 -1.02
CA MET A 132 -21.19 -28.69 -1.14
C MET A 132 -21.23 -30.22 -1.16
N LEU A 133 -20.39 -30.81 -1.98
CA LEU A 133 -20.29 -32.25 -2.17
C LEU A 133 -19.05 -32.80 -1.47
N PRO A 134 -19.06 -34.02 -0.93
CA PRO A 134 -17.86 -34.64 -0.37
C PRO A 134 -16.69 -34.63 -1.36
N ALA A 135 -15.51 -34.25 -0.90
CA ALA A 135 -14.27 -34.40 -1.66
C ALA A 135 -13.72 -35.83 -1.49
N GLU A 136 -12.88 -36.26 -2.44
CA GLU A 136 -12.28 -37.61 -2.45
C GLU A 136 -11.42 -37.90 -1.21
N ASN A 137 -10.89 -36.86 -0.56
CA ASN A 137 -10.09 -36.95 0.66
C ASN A 137 -10.90 -37.20 1.94
N GLY A 138 -12.23 -37.27 1.86
CA GLY A 138 -13.16 -37.61 2.95
C GLY A 138 -13.29 -36.58 4.09
N THR A 139 -12.39 -35.61 4.19
CA THR A 139 -12.36 -34.58 5.25
C THR A 139 -12.94 -33.25 4.79
N HIS A 140 -12.90 -32.98 3.49
CA HIS A 140 -13.37 -31.74 2.92
C HIS A 140 -14.66 -31.95 2.14
N VAL A 141 -15.44 -30.89 2.03
CA VAL A 141 -16.50 -30.74 1.05
C VAL A 141 -16.05 -29.73 -0.02
N LYS A 142 -16.60 -29.81 -1.22
CA LYS A 142 -16.22 -28.97 -2.36
C LYS A 142 -17.41 -28.44 -3.15
N ALA A 143 -17.23 -27.27 -3.75
CA ALA A 143 -18.12 -26.69 -4.75
C ALA A 143 -17.28 -26.03 -5.85
N THR A 144 -17.76 -26.06 -7.10
CA THR A 144 -17.05 -25.48 -8.25
C THR A 144 -17.85 -24.34 -8.82
N VAL A 145 -17.21 -23.19 -9.02
CA VAL A 145 -17.85 -21.99 -9.56
C VAL A 145 -17.08 -21.40 -10.73
N LYS A 146 -17.80 -20.78 -11.65
CA LYS A 146 -17.20 -19.98 -12.73
C LYS A 146 -16.94 -18.57 -12.23
N VAL A 147 -15.72 -18.10 -12.42
CA VAL A 147 -15.28 -16.77 -12.02
C VAL A 147 -15.56 -15.80 -13.17
N PRO A 148 -16.32 -14.71 -12.96
CA PRO A 148 -16.56 -13.68 -13.98
C PRO A 148 -15.25 -13.07 -14.51
N LEU A 149 -15.25 -12.62 -15.76
CA LEU A 149 -14.09 -11.95 -16.37
C LEU A 149 -13.76 -10.62 -15.69
N ASP A 150 -14.74 -9.97 -15.06
CA ASP A 150 -14.60 -8.70 -14.35
C ASP A 150 -14.52 -8.87 -12.82
N ALA A 151 -14.21 -10.07 -12.34
CA ALA A 151 -13.94 -10.30 -10.93
C ALA A 151 -12.49 -9.95 -10.59
N TYR A 152 -12.30 -9.17 -9.53
CA TYR A 152 -10.99 -8.93 -8.88
C TYR A 152 -10.90 -9.59 -7.50
N MET A 153 -12.04 -10.01 -6.93
CA MET A 153 -12.13 -10.68 -5.64
C MET A 153 -13.28 -11.68 -5.65
N MET A 154 -13.08 -12.82 -4.99
CA MET A 154 -14.10 -13.82 -4.74
C MET A 154 -14.41 -13.82 -3.25
N ASP A 155 -15.67 -13.58 -2.90
CA ASP A 155 -16.15 -13.46 -1.54
C ASP A 155 -17.13 -14.58 -1.26
N PHE A 156 -16.96 -15.27 -0.14
CA PHE A 156 -17.85 -16.37 0.19
C PHE A 156 -17.97 -16.64 1.68
N VAL A 157 -19.07 -17.31 2.01
CA VAL A 157 -19.39 -17.85 3.35
C VAL A 157 -19.99 -19.24 3.18
N PHE A 158 -20.02 -19.98 4.29
CA PHE A 158 -20.65 -21.29 4.35
C PHE A 158 -21.88 -21.23 5.27
N SER A 159 -22.93 -21.99 4.95
CA SER A 159 -24.11 -22.11 5.80
C SER A 159 -24.56 -23.54 5.99
N GLU A 160 -25.25 -23.81 7.09
CA GLU A 160 -25.83 -25.13 7.40
C GLU A 160 -26.94 -25.54 6.41
N ARG A 161 -27.70 -24.59 5.86
CA ARG A 161 -28.84 -24.85 4.96
C ARG A 161 -28.86 -23.92 3.75
N GLU A 162 -29.65 -24.29 2.75
CA GLU A 162 -29.87 -23.51 1.51
C GLU A 162 -30.53 -22.16 1.78
N ASP A 163 -31.45 -22.11 2.74
CA ASP A 163 -32.22 -20.94 3.14
C ASP A 163 -31.59 -20.18 4.32
N GLY A 164 -30.48 -20.67 4.88
CA GLY A 164 -29.69 -19.98 5.90
C GLY A 164 -29.25 -20.89 7.04
N GLY A 165 -29.49 -20.46 8.28
CA GLY A 165 -29.11 -21.18 9.50
C GLY A 165 -27.84 -20.65 10.14
N ILE A 166 -27.02 -21.55 10.68
CA ILE A 166 -25.69 -21.17 11.19
C ILE A 166 -24.78 -20.88 10.00
N PHE A 167 -24.03 -19.78 10.10
CA PHE A 167 -23.03 -19.38 9.10
C PHE A 167 -21.64 -19.53 9.66
N ASP A 168 -20.74 -20.09 8.85
CA ASP A 168 -19.32 -19.78 8.98
C ASP A 168 -18.97 -18.63 8.04
N ASN A 169 -18.84 -17.45 8.63
CA ASN A 169 -18.41 -16.22 7.99
C ASN A 169 -17.10 -15.69 8.59
N LYS A 170 -16.25 -16.59 9.12
CA LYS A 170 -14.95 -16.22 9.71
C LYS A 170 -15.07 -15.10 10.76
N SER A 171 -16.04 -15.22 11.65
CA SER A 171 -16.33 -14.22 12.70
C SER A 171 -16.69 -12.83 12.17
N GLY A 172 -17.43 -12.78 11.05
CA GLY A 172 -17.88 -11.53 10.41
C GLY A 172 -16.88 -10.93 9.43
N MET A 173 -15.76 -11.61 9.18
CA MET A 173 -14.73 -11.18 8.23
C MET A 173 -14.91 -11.77 6.84
N ASP A 174 -15.82 -12.73 6.67
CA ASP A 174 -16.00 -13.54 5.48
C ASP A 174 -14.70 -14.22 4.99
N TYR A 175 -14.81 -15.00 3.92
CA TYR A 175 -13.64 -15.50 3.20
C TYR A 175 -13.47 -14.71 1.92
N HIS A 176 -12.26 -14.20 1.72
CA HIS A 176 -11.88 -13.39 0.57
C HIS A 176 -10.66 -14.00 -0.11
N ILE A 177 -10.77 -14.29 -1.40
CA ILE A 177 -9.68 -14.78 -2.22
C ILE A 177 -9.51 -13.82 -3.41
N PRO A 178 -8.29 -13.29 -3.64
CA PRO A 178 -8.04 -12.42 -4.80
C PRO A 178 -8.22 -13.17 -6.10
N VAL A 179 -8.76 -12.49 -7.11
CA VAL A 179 -8.91 -13.01 -8.47
C VAL A 179 -7.94 -12.28 -9.39
N PHE A 180 -7.15 -13.05 -10.15
CA PHE A 180 -6.15 -12.54 -11.07
C PHE A 180 -6.68 -12.54 -12.52
N GLY A 181 -6.08 -11.69 -13.37
CA GLY A 181 -6.42 -11.63 -14.80
C GLY A 181 -7.79 -11.01 -15.13
N GLY A 182 -8.48 -10.43 -14.14
CA GLY A 182 -9.76 -9.74 -14.34
C GLY A 182 -9.63 -8.46 -15.15
N VAL A 183 -10.67 -8.12 -15.94
CA VAL A 183 -10.72 -6.87 -16.71
C VAL A 183 -11.06 -5.65 -15.86
N ALA A 184 -11.70 -5.86 -14.70
CA ALA A 184 -11.94 -4.82 -13.72
C ALA A 184 -10.83 -4.80 -12.69
N LYS A 185 -10.48 -3.59 -12.22
CA LYS A 185 -9.56 -3.41 -11.10
C LYS A 185 -10.35 -3.17 -9.83
N GLU A 186 -9.77 -3.59 -8.71
CA GLU A 186 -10.30 -3.23 -7.40
C GLU A 186 -10.34 -1.70 -7.26
N PRO A 187 -11.50 -1.11 -6.94
CA PRO A 187 -11.60 0.33 -6.76
C PRO A 187 -10.83 0.78 -5.51
N PRO A 188 -10.25 2.00 -5.52
CA PRO A 188 -9.69 2.61 -4.32
C PRO A 188 -10.71 2.61 -3.17
N MET A 189 -10.27 2.19 -1.98
CA MET A 189 -11.07 2.30 -0.77
C MET A 189 -10.87 3.65 -0.10
N HIS A 190 -11.86 4.04 0.70
CA HIS A 190 -11.73 5.10 1.68
C HIS A 190 -11.61 4.48 3.07
N ILE A 191 -10.41 4.55 3.63
CA ILE A 191 -10.06 3.94 4.92
C ILE A 191 -10.01 5.03 5.98
N VAL A 192 -10.70 4.79 7.08
CA VAL A 192 -10.71 5.72 8.22
C VAL A 192 -9.96 5.10 9.38
N HIS A 193 -8.89 5.75 9.81
CA HIS A 193 -8.21 5.41 11.05
C HIS A 193 -8.80 6.22 12.19
N ILE A 194 -9.35 5.56 13.20
CA ILE A 194 -9.75 6.20 14.45
C ILE A 194 -8.64 5.95 15.46
N ALA A 195 -7.96 7.01 15.87
CA ALA A 195 -6.80 6.90 16.72
C ALA A 195 -6.80 7.98 17.81
N VAL A 196 -6.06 7.72 18.89
CA VAL A 196 -5.80 8.68 19.97
C VAL A 196 -4.46 9.40 19.78
N GLU A 197 -3.62 8.92 18.87
CA GLU A 197 -2.30 9.48 18.59
C GLU A 197 -1.98 9.42 17.09
N MET A 198 -1.21 10.40 16.60
CA MET A 198 -0.67 10.44 15.26
C MET A 198 0.59 11.31 15.22
N ALA A 199 1.67 10.80 14.64
CA ALA A 199 2.89 11.56 14.44
C ALA A 199 2.80 12.45 13.18
N PRO A 200 3.33 13.68 13.18
CA PRO A 200 3.99 14.36 14.29
C PRO A 200 3.04 15.19 15.18
N ILE A 201 1.73 15.25 14.87
CA ILE A 201 0.77 16.23 15.39
C ILE A 201 0.39 16.01 16.86
N ALA A 202 0.12 14.75 17.22
CA ALA A 202 -0.49 14.32 18.47
C ALA A 202 0.21 13.03 18.93
N LYS A 203 1.45 13.14 19.40
CA LYS A 203 2.29 11.99 19.72
C LYS A 203 2.69 12.01 21.19
N VAL A 204 2.39 10.92 21.90
CA VAL A 204 2.89 10.69 23.26
C VAL A 204 3.71 9.39 23.38
N GLY A 205 3.54 8.45 22.44
CA GLY A 205 4.32 7.21 22.36
C GLY A 205 4.57 6.75 20.93
N GLY A 206 4.88 5.45 20.77
CA GLY A 206 5.19 4.86 19.46
C GLY A 206 3.97 4.63 18.56
N LEU A 207 2.75 4.62 19.13
CA LEU A 207 1.54 4.35 18.35
C LEU A 207 1.29 5.43 17.28
N GLY A 208 1.62 6.68 17.57
CA GLY A 208 1.48 7.77 16.60
C GLY A 208 2.29 7.55 15.32
N ASP A 209 3.48 6.94 15.41
CA ASP A 209 4.28 6.60 14.21
C ASP A 209 3.64 5.48 13.39
N VAL A 210 3.00 4.52 14.08
CA VAL A 210 2.31 3.41 13.42
C VAL A 210 1.12 3.93 12.62
N VAL A 211 0.32 4.84 13.18
CA VAL A 211 -0.82 5.44 12.46
C VAL A 211 -0.35 6.17 11.21
N THR A 212 0.70 6.98 11.30
CA THR A 212 1.23 7.73 10.16
C THR A 212 1.84 6.82 9.10
N SER A 213 2.68 5.86 9.51
CA SER A 213 3.32 4.91 8.59
C SER A 213 2.32 3.99 7.90
N LEU A 214 1.31 3.49 8.62
CA LEU A 214 0.24 2.69 8.04
C LEU A 214 -0.59 3.51 7.06
N SER A 215 -0.92 4.76 7.40
CA SER A 215 -1.69 5.65 6.52
C SER A 215 -0.95 5.90 5.20
N ARG A 216 0.36 6.16 5.26
CA ARG A 216 1.20 6.29 4.06
C ARG A 216 1.23 5.00 3.25
N ALA A 217 1.44 3.86 3.89
CA ALA A 217 1.44 2.56 3.19
C ALA A 217 0.09 2.28 2.50
N VAL A 218 -1.03 2.66 3.12
CA VAL A 218 -2.36 2.54 2.52
C VAL A 218 -2.54 3.52 1.34
N GLN A 219 -2.00 4.74 1.43
CA GLN A 219 -1.98 5.69 0.31
C GLN A 219 -1.10 5.18 -0.86
N ASP A 220 0.05 4.57 -0.57
CA ASP A 220 0.93 3.95 -1.56
C ASP A 220 0.25 2.80 -2.31
N LEU A 221 -0.72 2.14 -1.66
CA LEU A 221 -1.62 1.15 -2.29
C LEU A 221 -2.76 1.79 -3.09
N ASN A 222 -2.72 3.11 -3.32
CA ASN A 222 -3.70 3.90 -4.05
C ASN A 222 -5.09 3.86 -3.40
N HIS A 223 -5.12 3.98 -2.06
CA HIS A 223 -6.34 4.16 -1.28
C HIS A 223 -6.38 5.54 -0.62
N ASN A 224 -7.58 6.03 -0.33
CA ASN A 224 -7.79 7.28 0.40
C ASN A 224 -7.79 7.00 1.90
N VAL A 225 -7.12 7.85 2.68
CA VAL A 225 -7.05 7.70 4.13
C VAL A 225 -7.46 8.98 4.82
N ASP A 226 -8.44 8.88 5.71
CA ASP A 226 -8.77 9.92 6.69
C ASP A 226 -8.44 9.43 8.10
N ILE A 227 -8.01 10.34 8.95
CA ILE A 227 -7.63 10.03 10.33
C ILE A 227 -8.50 10.87 11.26
N ILE A 228 -9.29 10.20 12.08
CA ILE A 228 -10.12 10.82 13.11
C ILE A 228 -9.31 10.81 14.42
N LEU A 229 -9.04 12.00 14.93
CA LEU A 229 -8.29 12.24 16.16
C LEU A 229 -9.08 13.17 17.09
N PRO A 230 -8.99 12.96 18.42
CA PRO A 230 -9.44 13.96 19.37
C PRO A 230 -8.67 15.28 19.19
N LYS A 231 -9.38 16.40 19.25
CA LYS A 231 -8.77 17.73 19.20
C LYS A 231 -8.14 18.08 20.55
N TYR A 232 -6.96 17.54 20.82
CA TYR A 232 -6.21 17.87 22.02
C TYR A 232 -5.72 19.33 22.02
N ASP A 233 -5.53 19.91 23.19
CA ASP A 233 -4.94 21.24 23.32
C ASP A 233 -3.46 21.26 22.94
N CYS A 234 -2.80 20.11 22.98
CA CYS A 234 -1.38 19.94 22.65
C CYS A 234 -1.10 19.64 21.16
N LEU A 235 -2.11 19.71 20.28
CA LEU A 235 -1.92 19.48 18.85
C LEU A 235 -0.91 20.49 18.28
N LYS A 236 0.09 19.98 17.54
CA LYS A 236 1.06 20.82 16.85
C LYS A 236 0.44 21.44 15.59
N MET A 237 -0.24 22.57 15.76
CA MET A 237 -0.97 23.26 14.68
C MET A 237 -0.10 23.68 13.50
N ASN A 238 1.21 23.87 13.69
CA ASN A 238 2.14 24.15 12.60
C ASN A 238 2.35 22.96 11.64
N GLN A 239 1.96 21.75 12.04
CA GLN A 239 2.02 20.52 11.22
C GLN A 239 0.69 20.22 10.52
N VAL A 240 -0.32 21.07 10.70
CA VAL A 240 -1.66 20.89 10.13
C VAL A 240 -1.98 22.06 9.21
N LYS A 241 -2.08 21.79 7.91
CA LYS A 241 -2.48 22.77 6.90
C LYS A 241 -4.01 22.86 6.84
N ASP A 242 -4.51 24.02 6.45
CA ASP A 242 -5.94 24.29 6.23
C ASP A 242 -6.84 23.88 7.41
N PHE A 243 -6.37 24.07 8.65
CA PHE A 243 -7.11 23.67 9.84
C PHE A 243 -8.31 24.58 10.07
N GLN A 244 -9.52 24.07 9.84
CA GLN A 244 -10.75 24.85 9.87
C GLN A 244 -11.91 24.11 10.54
N PHE A 245 -12.78 24.88 11.18
CA PHE A 245 -14.03 24.37 11.73
C PHE A 245 -14.94 23.91 10.58
N HIS A 246 -15.50 22.71 10.70
CA HIS A 246 -16.38 22.16 9.68
C HIS A 246 -17.85 22.19 10.10
N LYS A 247 -18.19 21.60 11.25
CA LYS A 247 -19.57 21.55 11.76
C LYS A 247 -19.61 21.21 13.25
N SER A 248 -20.75 21.47 13.90
CA SER A 248 -21.05 20.93 15.23
C SER A 248 -22.39 20.20 15.25
N TYR A 249 -22.52 19.24 16.15
CA TYR A 249 -23.77 18.50 16.39
C TYR A 249 -23.87 18.06 17.85
N PHE A 250 -25.10 17.85 18.35
CA PHE A 250 -25.34 17.42 19.73
C PHE A 250 -25.54 15.91 19.79
N TRP A 251 -24.88 15.27 20.75
CA TRP A 251 -25.07 13.85 21.07
C TRP A 251 -24.89 13.62 22.58
N GLY A 252 -25.83 12.90 23.20
CA GLY A 252 -25.73 12.56 24.63
C GLY A 252 -25.60 13.78 25.57
N GLY A 253 -26.25 14.90 25.24
CA GLY A 253 -26.16 16.15 26.01
C GLY A 253 -24.85 16.93 25.84
N THR A 254 -23.96 16.48 24.95
CA THR A 254 -22.67 17.13 24.67
C THR A 254 -22.65 17.69 23.24
N GLU A 255 -22.15 18.92 23.06
CA GLU A 255 -21.86 19.48 21.73
C GLU A 255 -20.52 18.92 21.22
N ILE A 256 -20.54 18.26 20.07
CA ILE A 256 -19.36 17.75 19.38
C ILE A 256 -19.01 18.71 18.24
N LYS A 257 -17.78 19.24 18.24
CA LYS A 257 -17.25 20.13 17.19
C LYS A 257 -16.24 19.39 16.32
N VAL A 258 -16.46 19.41 15.02
CA VAL A 258 -15.60 18.75 14.03
C VAL A 258 -14.76 19.79 13.31
N TRP A 259 -13.46 19.51 13.21
CA TRP A 259 -12.47 20.32 12.50
C TRP A 259 -11.80 19.46 11.45
N PHE A 260 -11.45 20.05 10.31
CA PHE A 260 -10.67 19.40 9.27
C PHE A 260 -9.33 20.10 9.09
N GLY A 261 -8.31 19.32 8.74
CA GLY A 261 -7.01 19.82 8.35
C GLY A 261 -6.24 18.73 7.60
N LYS A 262 -5.23 19.13 6.84
CA LYS A 262 -4.36 18.23 6.08
C LYS A 262 -3.02 18.07 6.77
N VAL A 263 -2.50 16.86 6.74
CA VAL A 263 -1.28 16.48 7.46
C VAL A 263 -0.40 15.78 6.46
N GLU A 264 0.76 16.41 6.18
CA GLU A 264 1.71 15.99 5.15
C GLU A 264 1.09 15.98 3.73
N GLU A 265 1.63 16.81 2.84
CA GLU A 265 1.37 16.66 1.40
C GLU A 265 2.42 15.70 0.85
N SER A 266 1.96 14.61 0.24
CA SER A 266 2.79 13.75 -0.60
C SER A 266 3.10 14.41 -1.94
#